data_AF-W4RQE7-F1
#
_entry.id   AF-W4RQE7-F1
#
_cell.length_a   1.000
_cell.length_b   1.000
_cell.length_c   1.000
_cell.angle_alpha   90.00
_cell.angle_beta   90.00
_cell.angle_gamma   90.00
#
_symmetry.space_group_name_H-M   'P 1'
#
loop_
_entity.id
_entity.type
_entity.pdbx_description
1 polymer ?
#
loop_
_entity_poly.entity_id
_entity_poly.type
_entity_poly.pdbx_seq_one_letter_code
_entity_poly.pdbx_strand_id
1 'polypeptide(L)'
;MDDEKKPEWFDPEKADSFSSVVRPGVSGGNAQMPAAKAGRFVKKKNVRKLNPASLAKDIKAGDRTALAKGITLIESNAEHDFQTAQTLLQKLLPDSGRSIRIGITGVPGAGKSTFIESFGSFLCDLGHKVAVLAVDPTSSLTGGSILGDKTRMEKLARNPRAFIRPSPSGGKLGGVHRKTRETMLLCEAAGFDVILVETVGVGQSEVIVRDMSISSCFSY
;
A
#
# COMPACT_ATOMS: atom_id res chain seq x y z
N MET A 1 1.22 18.28 45.67
CA MET A 1 -0.20 18.01 45.36
C MET A 1 -0.32 18.25 43.87
N ASP A 2 0.03 17.24 43.09
CA ASP A 2 0.15 17.35 41.63
C ASP A 2 -1.15 16.90 40.98
N ASP A 3 -1.76 17.83 40.24
CA ASP A 3 -2.98 17.62 39.46
C ASP A 3 -2.62 16.81 38.20
N GLU A 4 -2.67 15.47 38.29
CA GLU A 4 -2.64 14.59 37.13
C GLU A 4 -3.93 14.77 36.32
N LYS A 5 -3.89 15.61 35.29
CA LYS A 5 -5.00 15.77 34.35
C LYS A 5 -5.15 14.52 33.48
N LYS A 6 -6.20 13.76 33.77
CA LYS A 6 -6.68 12.64 32.96
C LYS A 6 -7.52 13.17 31.78
N PRO A 7 -7.49 12.51 30.61
CA PRO A 7 -8.30 12.91 29.46
C PRO A 7 -9.81 12.77 29.73
N GLU A 8 -10.65 13.54 29.03
CA GLU A 8 -12.10 13.65 29.29
C GLU A 8 -12.91 12.35 29.16
N TRP A 9 -12.35 11.32 28.53
CA TRP A 9 -12.99 10.01 28.31
C TRP A 9 -12.53 8.93 29.31
N PHE A 10 -11.90 9.33 30.43
CA PHE A 10 -11.44 8.42 31.47
C PHE A 10 -12.61 7.79 32.23
N ASP A 11 -12.75 6.47 32.15
CA ASP A 11 -13.74 5.67 32.89
C ASP A 11 -13.14 5.17 34.23
N PRO A 12 -13.67 5.62 35.39
CA PRO A 12 -13.10 5.30 36.69
C PRO A 12 -13.26 3.84 37.12
N GLU A 13 -14.11 3.03 36.46
CA GLU A 13 -14.35 1.63 36.84
C GLU A 13 -13.40 0.62 36.18
N LYS A 14 -12.53 1.06 35.24
CA LYS A 14 -11.58 0.20 34.52
C LYS A 14 -10.16 0.76 34.52
N ALA A 15 -9.62 0.98 35.73
CA ALA A 15 -8.31 1.63 35.93
C ALA A 15 -7.11 0.87 35.35
N ASP A 16 -7.18 -0.46 35.22
CA ASP A 16 -6.02 -1.31 34.87
C ASP A 16 -5.83 -1.57 33.36
N SER A 17 -6.70 -1.06 32.48
CA SER A 17 -6.68 -1.44 31.06
C SER A 17 -5.91 -0.51 30.12
N PHE A 18 -5.11 0.46 30.58
CA PHE A 18 -4.35 1.34 29.69
C PHE A 18 -2.93 1.69 30.18
N SER A 19 -1.97 1.61 29.24
CA SER A 19 -0.51 1.71 29.45
C SER A 19 0.09 3.09 29.10
N SER A 20 -0.69 4.17 29.06
CA SER A 20 -0.18 5.46 28.59
C SER A 20 -0.71 6.64 29.38
N VAL A 21 0.23 7.44 29.91
CA VAL A 21 0.00 8.69 30.65
C VAL A 21 0.65 9.83 29.86
N VAL A 22 -0.09 10.94 29.67
CA VAL A 22 0.43 12.15 29.04
C VAL A 22 1.09 13.01 30.11
N ARG A 23 2.38 13.32 29.94
CA ARG A 23 3.11 14.22 30.84
C ARG A 23 3.29 15.59 30.20
N PRO A 24 3.13 16.70 30.95
CA PRO A 24 3.47 18.03 30.46
C PRO A 24 4.97 18.13 30.15
N GLY A 25 5.31 18.87 29.09
CA GLY A 25 6.70 19.14 28.74
C GLY A 25 7.40 19.95 29.83
N VAL A 26 8.59 19.50 30.24
CA VAL A 26 9.39 20.16 31.27
C VAL A 26 9.91 21.52 30.76
N SER A 27 9.58 22.59 31.46
CA SER A 27 10.19 23.91 31.26
C SER A 27 11.62 23.91 31.81
N GLY A 28 12.59 24.24 30.95
CA GLY A 28 14.01 24.11 31.23
C GLY A 28 14.48 24.96 32.42
N GLY A 29 14.91 24.29 33.49
CA GLY A 29 15.76 24.83 34.55
C GLY A 29 17.05 24.00 34.62
N ASN A 30 18.18 24.69 34.75
CA ASN A 30 19.56 24.15 34.68
C ASN A 30 19.79 22.91 35.55
N ALA A 31 19.59 21.73 34.99
CA ALA A 31 20.13 20.47 35.49
C ALA A 31 20.90 19.81 34.34
N GLN A 32 22.22 19.70 34.51
CA GLN A 32 23.13 19.19 33.51
C GLN A 32 22.97 17.67 33.39
N MET A 33 22.07 17.24 32.51
CA MET A 33 21.96 15.86 32.05
C MET A 33 23.09 15.57 31.04
N PRO A 34 23.70 14.37 31.03
CA PRO A 34 24.61 13.98 29.97
C PRO A 34 23.84 14.02 28.65
N ALA A 35 24.29 14.85 27.71
CA ALA A 35 23.63 15.05 26.44
C ALA A 35 23.58 13.72 25.67
N ALA A 36 22.44 13.02 25.74
CA ALA A 36 22.12 11.99 24.77
C ALA A 36 22.20 12.68 23.41
N LYS A 37 23.15 12.26 22.56
CA LYS A 37 23.30 12.78 21.21
C LYS A 37 21.96 12.57 20.51
N ALA A 38 21.18 13.64 20.42
CA ALA A 38 19.98 13.66 19.59
C ALA A 38 20.47 13.27 18.20
N GLY A 39 20.14 12.06 17.77
CA GLY A 39 20.35 11.65 16.40
C GLY A 39 19.57 12.63 15.57
N ARG A 40 20.25 13.66 15.06
CA ARG A 40 19.65 14.68 14.22
C ARG A 40 19.04 13.91 13.08
N PHE A 41 17.70 13.90 12.97
CA PHE A 41 17.03 13.33 11.82
C PHE A 41 17.43 14.19 10.63
N VAL A 42 18.55 13.82 10.01
CA VAL A 42 19.03 14.47 8.81
C VAL A 42 18.03 14.05 7.75
N LYS A 43 17.07 14.94 7.45
CA LYS A 43 16.24 14.84 6.26
C LYS A 43 17.23 14.72 5.11
N LYS A 44 17.46 13.50 4.61
CA LYS A 44 18.49 13.20 3.61
C LYS A 44 18.11 14.05 2.39
N LYS A 45 18.80 15.19 2.21
CA LYS A 45 18.51 16.22 1.20
C LYS A 45 18.92 15.76 -0.21
N ASN A 46 18.92 14.45 -0.44
CA ASN A 46 19.07 13.82 -1.73
C ASN A 46 17.72 13.21 -2.07
N VAL A 47 16.71 14.05 -2.32
CA VAL A 47 15.67 13.66 -3.28
C VAL A 47 16.40 13.62 -4.62
N ARG A 48 17.08 12.51 -4.89
CA ARG A 48 17.69 12.24 -6.18
C ARG A 48 16.52 12.34 -7.15
N LYS A 49 16.45 13.41 -7.94
CA LYS A 49 15.39 13.62 -8.93
C LYS A 49 15.27 12.30 -9.71
N LEU A 50 14.15 11.60 -9.55
CA LEU A 50 13.99 10.26 -10.11
C LEU A 50 14.10 10.41 -11.63
N ASN A 51 15.10 9.76 -12.23
CA ASN A 51 15.21 9.72 -13.67
C ASN A 51 14.27 8.62 -14.20
N PRO A 52 13.21 8.95 -14.96
CA PRO A 52 12.25 7.97 -15.45
C PRO A 52 12.90 6.87 -16.30
N ALA A 53 13.97 7.18 -17.03
CA ALA A 53 14.62 6.22 -17.91
C ALA A 53 15.39 5.16 -17.13
N SER A 54 16.16 5.55 -16.10
CA SER A 54 16.85 4.59 -15.25
C SER A 54 15.85 3.78 -14.43
N LEU A 55 14.83 4.45 -13.87
CA LEU A 55 13.79 3.77 -13.10
C LEU A 55 13.03 2.74 -13.95
N ALA A 56 12.68 3.07 -15.20
CA ALA A 56 12.05 2.13 -16.11
C ALA A 56 12.96 0.92 -16.40
N LYS A 57 14.25 1.14 -16.61
CA LYS A 57 15.22 0.06 -16.82
C LYS A 57 15.28 -0.89 -15.63
N ASP A 58 15.37 -0.35 -14.42
CA ASP A 58 15.46 -1.14 -13.20
C ASP A 58 14.15 -1.92 -12.94
N ILE A 59 12.99 -1.31 -13.22
CA ILE A 59 11.69 -1.99 -13.16
C ILE A 59 11.64 -3.16 -14.14
N LYS A 60 12.05 -2.97 -15.40
CA LYS A 60 12.10 -4.05 -16.41
C LYS A 60 13.05 -5.18 -16.03
N ALA A 61 14.10 -4.88 -15.26
CA ALA A 61 15.01 -5.87 -14.72
C ALA A 61 14.42 -6.64 -13.51
N GLY A 62 13.22 -6.29 -13.04
CA GLY A 62 12.55 -6.93 -11.91
C GLY A 62 12.98 -6.41 -10.54
N ASP A 63 13.61 -5.23 -10.46
CA ASP A 63 14.00 -4.64 -9.18
C ASP A 63 12.76 -4.23 -8.37
N ARG A 64 12.52 -4.94 -7.26
CA ARG A 64 11.36 -4.71 -6.36
C ARG A 64 11.37 -3.33 -5.72
N THR A 65 12.55 -2.76 -5.44
CA THR A 65 12.70 -1.42 -4.86
C THR A 65 12.38 -0.36 -5.91
N ALA A 66 12.83 -0.56 -7.15
CA ALA A 66 12.49 0.30 -8.27
C ALA A 66 10.98 0.27 -8.56
N LEU A 67 10.37 -0.91 -8.54
CA LEU A 67 8.92 -1.08 -8.68
C LEU A 67 8.16 -0.30 -7.59
N ALA A 68 8.52 -0.48 -6.32
CA ALA A 68 7.88 0.23 -5.22
C ALA A 68 8.00 1.76 -5.36
N LYS A 69 9.18 2.27 -5.76
CA LYS A 69 9.40 3.70 -6.03
C LYS A 69 8.57 4.20 -7.21
N GLY A 70 8.47 3.41 -8.28
CA GLY A 70 7.63 3.72 -9.44
C GLY A 70 6.16 3.82 -9.05
N ILE A 71 5.67 2.88 -8.24
CA ILE A 71 4.29 2.90 -7.72
C ILE A 71 4.05 4.13 -6.85
N THR A 72 4.97 4.45 -5.94
CA THR A 72 4.86 5.68 -5.12
C THR A 72 4.82 6.95 -5.99
N LEU A 73 5.59 6.99 -7.08
CA LEU A 73 5.62 8.12 -7.99
C LEU A 73 4.27 8.32 -8.73
N ILE A 74 3.66 7.24 -9.24
CA ILE A 74 2.35 7.34 -9.93
C ILE A 74 1.20 7.59 -8.96
N GLU A 75 1.34 7.18 -7.70
CA GLU A 75 0.35 7.41 -6.66
C GLU A 75 0.46 8.80 -6.02
N SER A 76 1.55 9.53 -6.26
CA SER A 76 1.75 10.88 -5.75
C SER A 76 0.68 11.85 -6.28
N ASN A 77 0.18 12.73 -5.40
CA ASN A 77 -0.70 13.83 -5.78
C ASN A 77 0.09 15.13 -6.04
N ALA A 78 1.41 15.11 -5.93
CA ALA A 78 2.24 16.29 -6.11
C ALA A 78 2.38 16.65 -7.59
N GLU A 79 2.11 17.91 -7.94
CA GLU A 79 2.13 18.37 -9.33
C GLU A 79 3.49 18.17 -10.02
N HIS A 80 4.59 18.33 -9.27
CA HIS A 80 5.94 18.13 -9.80
C HIS A 80 6.29 16.67 -10.12
N ASP A 81 5.54 15.70 -9.59
CA ASP A 81 5.73 14.27 -9.88
C ASP A 81 4.99 13.85 -11.15
N PHE A 82 3.93 14.57 -11.54
CA PHE A 82 3.02 14.17 -12.61
C PHE A 82 3.73 13.92 -13.94
N GLN A 83 4.60 14.84 -14.37
CA GLN A 83 5.29 14.70 -15.66
C GLN A 83 6.32 13.55 -15.64
N THR A 84 6.96 13.34 -14.49
CA THR A 84 7.90 12.23 -14.26
C THR A 84 7.16 10.89 -14.29
N ALA A 85 5.99 10.81 -13.65
CA ALA A 85 5.12 9.64 -13.64
C ALA A 85 4.61 9.29 -15.06
N GLN A 86 4.13 10.29 -15.83
CA GLN A 86 3.68 10.08 -17.21
C GLN A 86 4.81 9.57 -18.11
N THR A 87 6.01 10.14 -17.98
CA THR A 87 7.18 9.68 -18.74
C THR A 87 7.57 8.24 -18.37
N LEU A 88 7.47 7.87 -17.09
CA LEU A 88 7.72 6.51 -16.64
C LEU A 88 6.70 5.53 -17.26
N LEU A 89 5.40 5.85 -17.18
CA LEU A 89 4.33 5.02 -17.75
C LEU A 89 4.53 4.80 -19.24
N GLN A 90 4.81 5.85 -20.01
CA GLN A 90 5.07 5.75 -21.45
C GLN A 90 6.22 4.79 -21.79
N LYS A 91 7.27 4.75 -20.96
CA LYS A 91 8.41 3.86 -21.16
C LYS A 91 8.13 2.40 -20.82
N LEU A 92 7.14 2.15 -19.97
CA LEU A 92 6.75 0.80 -19.50
C LEU A 92 5.57 0.22 -20.28
N LEU A 93 4.76 1.07 -20.94
CA LEU A 93 3.60 0.66 -21.75
C LEU A 93 3.88 -0.52 -22.70
N PRO A 94 5.00 -0.54 -23.48
CA PRO A 94 5.27 -1.62 -24.42
C PRO A 94 5.46 -3.00 -23.76
N ASP A 95 5.79 -3.04 -22.47
CA ASP A 95 6.06 -4.29 -21.74
C ASP A 95 4.83 -4.81 -20.99
N SER A 96 3.73 -4.06 -21.02
CA SER A 96 2.47 -4.34 -20.33
C SER A 96 1.47 -5.17 -21.16
N GLY A 97 0.37 -5.60 -20.54
CA GLY A 97 -0.74 -6.30 -21.20
C GLY A 97 -0.58 -7.82 -21.37
N ARG A 98 0.50 -8.41 -20.87
CA ARG A 98 0.79 -9.85 -21.00
C ARG A 98 0.43 -10.69 -19.77
N SER A 99 -0.13 -10.08 -18.73
CA SER A 99 -0.47 -10.79 -17.49
C SER A 99 -1.92 -11.26 -17.47
N ILE A 100 -2.16 -12.34 -16.71
CA ILE A 100 -3.51 -12.74 -16.31
C ILE A 100 -3.92 -11.86 -15.14
N ARG A 101 -5.00 -11.09 -15.32
CA ARG A 101 -5.56 -10.20 -14.29
C ARG A 101 -6.83 -10.82 -13.72
N ILE A 102 -6.83 -11.10 -12.42
CA ILE A 102 -7.92 -11.78 -11.70
C ILE A 102 -8.49 -10.86 -10.64
N GLY A 103 -9.80 -10.65 -10.74
CA GLY A 103 -10.58 -9.90 -9.78
C GLY A 103 -11.15 -10.76 -8.65
N ILE A 104 -10.90 -10.35 -7.40
CA ILE A 104 -11.41 -11.04 -6.20
C ILE A 104 -12.21 -10.04 -5.36
N THR A 105 -13.51 -10.29 -5.24
CA THR A 105 -14.46 -9.45 -4.52
C THR A 105 -15.38 -10.29 -3.63
N GLY A 106 -16.05 -9.64 -2.68
CA GLY A 106 -16.94 -10.27 -1.71
C GLY A 106 -17.02 -9.48 -0.41
N VAL A 107 -18.00 -9.81 0.42
CA VAL A 107 -18.28 -9.10 1.68
C VAL A 107 -17.06 -9.11 2.63
N PRO A 108 -16.91 -8.10 3.50
CA PRO A 108 -15.93 -8.16 4.59
C PRO A 108 -16.10 -9.44 5.41
N GLY A 109 -15.00 -10.10 5.76
CA GLY A 109 -15.04 -11.37 6.51
C GLY A 109 -15.21 -12.63 5.66
N ALA A 110 -15.48 -12.56 4.35
CA ALA A 110 -15.63 -13.73 3.46
C ALA A 110 -14.35 -14.55 3.21
N GLY A 111 -13.25 -14.28 3.93
CA GLY A 111 -12.00 -15.03 3.76
C GLY A 111 -11.18 -14.70 2.50
N LYS A 112 -11.47 -13.59 1.79
CA LYS A 112 -10.77 -13.19 0.55
C LYS A 112 -9.24 -13.16 0.70
N SER A 113 -8.73 -12.52 1.75
CA SER A 113 -7.29 -12.40 1.94
C SER A 113 -6.63 -13.76 2.22
N THR A 114 -7.32 -14.66 2.93
CA THR A 114 -6.88 -16.06 3.13
C THR A 114 -6.85 -16.84 1.81
N PHE A 115 -7.87 -16.65 0.97
CA PHE A 115 -7.90 -17.23 -0.37
C PHE A 115 -6.76 -16.70 -1.23
N ILE A 116 -6.52 -15.38 -1.25
CA ILE A 116 -5.44 -14.74 -2.00
C ILE A 116 -4.07 -15.26 -1.55
N GLU A 117 -3.84 -15.41 -0.25
CA GLU A 117 -2.57 -15.95 0.25
C GLU A 117 -2.34 -17.39 -0.25
N SER A 118 -3.37 -18.23 -0.13
CA SER A 118 -3.29 -19.64 -0.51
C SER A 118 -3.14 -19.79 -2.03
N PHE A 119 -3.97 -19.10 -2.80
CA PHE A 119 -3.97 -19.14 -4.27
C PHE A 119 -2.70 -18.50 -4.85
N GLY A 120 -2.27 -17.36 -4.32
CA GLY A 120 -1.04 -16.70 -4.73
C GLY A 120 0.19 -17.56 -4.43
N SER A 121 0.22 -18.25 -3.29
CA SER A 121 1.31 -19.18 -2.94
C SER A 121 1.35 -20.35 -3.90
N PHE A 122 0.19 -20.97 -4.16
CA PHE A 122 0.05 -22.04 -5.15
C PHE A 122 0.57 -21.63 -6.54
N LEU A 123 0.20 -20.44 -7.02
CA LEU A 123 0.70 -19.92 -8.30
C LEU A 123 2.22 -19.70 -8.29
N CYS A 124 2.77 -19.19 -7.19
CA CYS A 124 4.23 -19.06 -7.04
C CYS A 124 4.93 -20.43 -7.07
N ASP A 125 4.34 -21.46 -6.48
CA ASP A 125 4.85 -22.84 -6.47
C ASP A 125 4.83 -23.45 -7.88
N LEU A 126 3.86 -23.07 -8.72
CA LEU A 126 3.84 -23.39 -10.15
C LEU A 126 4.84 -22.56 -10.99
N GLY A 127 5.57 -21.64 -10.37
CA GLY A 127 6.64 -20.86 -11.00
C GLY A 127 6.23 -19.46 -11.47
N HIS A 128 4.96 -19.08 -11.34
CA HIS A 128 4.46 -17.75 -11.70
C HIS A 128 5.02 -16.65 -10.78
N LYS A 129 5.03 -15.42 -11.29
CA LYS A 129 5.32 -14.19 -10.53
C LYS A 129 4.01 -13.46 -10.27
N VAL A 130 3.61 -13.42 -9.01
CA VAL A 130 2.28 -12.95 -8.60
C VAL A 130 2.36 -11.54 -7.99
N ALA A 131 1.61 -10.59 -8.55
CA ALA A 131 1.37 -9.30 -7.91
C ALA A 131 -0.01 -9.29 -7.26
N VAL A 132 -0.11 -8.82 -6.02
CA VAL A 132 -1.38 -8.63 -5.30
C VAL A 132 -1.60 -7.14 -5.08
N LEU A 133 -2.67 -6.61 -5.66
CA LEU A 133 -3.06 -5.22 -5.55
C LEU A 133 -4.35 -5.12 -4.73
N ALA A 134 -4.22 -4.54 -3.55
CA ALA A 134 -5.35 -4.20 -2.70
C ALA A 134 -6.00 -2.91 -3.19
N VAL A 135 -7.29 -2.94 -3.49
CA VAL A 135 -8.07 -1.77 -3.89
C VAL A 135 -9.18 -1.57 -2.87
N ASP A 136 -8.90 -0.74 -1.88
CA ASP A 136 -9.89 -0.25 -0.94
C ASP A 136 -10.31 1.16 -1.41
N PRO A 137 -11.51 1.35 -1.96
CA PRO A 137 -12.08 2.68 -2.04
C PRO A 137 -12.39 3.15 -0.61
N THR A 138 -11.39 3.59 0.14
CA THR A 138 -11.62 3.98 1.53
C THR A 138 -12.66 5.08 1.62
N SER A 139 -13.59 4.86 2.56
CA SER A 139 -14.61 5.81 2.98
C SER A 139 -13.97 7.13 3.36
N SER A 140 -14.58 8.23 2.93
CA SER A 140 -14.21 9.61 3.27
C SER A 140 -14.22 9.91 4.78
N LEU A 141 -14.52 8.92 5.64
CA LEU A 141 -14.88 9.10 7.05
C LEU A 141 -13.77 8.74 8.04
N THR A 142 -12.83 7.82 7.72
CA THR A 142 -11.84 7.34 8.73
C THR A 142 -10.37 7.50 8.33
N GLY A 143 -10.06 7.94 7.12
CA GLY A 143 -8.67 8.26 6.71
C GLY A 143 -7.69 7.08 6.68
N GLY A 144 -8.17 5.85 6.89
CA GLY A 144 -7.38 4.62 6.88
C GLY A 144 -8.09 3.51 6.11
N SER A 145 -7.32 2.55 5.57
CA SER A 145 -7.86 1.35 4.92
C SER A 145 -8.76 0.57 5.89
N ILE A 146 -10.03 0.37 5.53
CA ILE A 146 -10.96 -0.51 6.25
C ILE A 146 -10.50 -1.96 6.07
N LEU A 147 -9.78 -2.26 4.99
CA LEU A 147 -8.90 -3.43 4.89
C LEU A 147 -7.77 -3.30 5.92
N GLY A 148 -8.14 -3.64 7.17
CA GLY A 148 -7.26 -3.84 8.28
C GLY A 148 -6.04 -4.65 7.85
N ASP A 149 -4.90 -4.10 8.18
CA ASP A 149 -3.62 -4.76 8.34
C ASP A 149 -3.39 -6.00 7.45
N LYS A 150 -3.12 -5.75 6.15
CA LYS A 150 -2.69 -6.79 5.19
C LYS A 150 -1.29 -7.36 5.48
N THR A 151 -0.70 -7.08 6.65
CA THR A 151 0.51 -7.73 7.14
C THR A 151 0.31 -9.20 7.52
N ARG A 152 -0.91 -9.73 7.41
CA ARG A 152 -1.25 -11.15 7.68
C ARG A 152 -1.07 -12.12 6.50
N MET A 153 -0.79 -11.66 5.27
CA MET A 153 -0.36 -12.57 4.18
C MET A 153 1.13 -12.94 4.33
N GLU A 154 1.50 -13.48 5.49
CA GLU A 154 2.90 -13.66 5.89
C GLU A 154 3.69 -14.55 4.93
N LYS A 155 3.08 -15.63 4.44
CA LYS A 155 3.76 -16.59 3.57
C LYS A 155 4.00 -15.96 2.20
N LEU A 156 2.94 -15.38 1.63
CA LEU A 156 3.02 -14.78 0.30
C LEU A 156 3.92 -13.53 0.31
N ALA A 157 3.87 -12.71 1.36
CA ALA A 157 4.72 -11.52 1.48
C ALA A 157 6.23 -11.84 1.50
N ARG A 158 6.60 -13.01 2.04
CA ARG A 158 8.00 -13.50 2.07
C ARG A 158 8.43 -14.19 0.79
N ASN A 159 7.50 -14.52 -0.11
CA ASN A 159 7.83 -15.22 -1.35
C ASN A 159 8.56 -14.27 -2.33
N PRO A 160 9.76 -14.63 -2.84
CA PRO A 160 10.51 -13.78 -3.76
C PRO A 160 9.79 -13.55 -5.10
N ARG A 161 8.90 -14.47 -5.51
CA ARG A 161 8.07 -14.36 -6.72
C ARG A 161 6.81 -13.51 -6.52
N ALA A 162 6.48 -13.14 -5.29
CA ALA A 162 5.29 -12.38 -4.98
C ALA A 162 5.60 -10.92 -4.62
N PHE A 163 4.72 -10.01 -5.03
CA PHE A 163 4.75 -8.60 -4.65
C PHE A 163 3.36 -8.18 -4.16
N ILE A 164 3.28 -7.57 -2.98
CA ILE A 164 2.02 -7.16 -2.38
C ILE A 164 2.03 -5.65 -2.21
N ARG A 165 1.05 -4.97 -2.82
CA ARG A 165 0.81 -3.54 -2.65
C ARG A 165 -0.50 -3.33 -1.87
N PRO A 166 -0.46 -2.79 -0.64
CA PRO A 166 -1.67 -2.40 0.07
C PRO A 166 -2.35 -1.22 -0.62
N SER A 167 -3.62 -0.95 -0.30
CA SER A 167 -4.39 0.11 -0.97
C SER A 167 -3.72 1.46 -0.79
N PRO A 168 -3.69 2.32 -1.83
CA PRO A 168 -3.28 3.70 -1.64
C PRO A 168 -4.25 4.41 -0.70
N SER A 169 -3.71 5.12 0.29
CA SER A 169 -4.52 5.95 1.18
C SER A 169 -5.04 7.18 0.45
N GLY A 170 -6.36 7.31 0.31
CA GLY A 170 -7.01 8.55 -0.11
C GLY A 170 -7.18 8.74 -1.64
N GLY A 171 -8.37 9.20 -2.02
CA GLY A 171 -8.74 9.55 -3.39
C GLY A 171 -10.24 9.34 -3.63
N LYS A 172 -10.83 10.12 -4.55
CA LYS A 172 -12.16 9.79 -5.08
C LYS A 172 -12.09 8.44 -5.79
N LEU A 173 -13.18 7.67 -5.84
CA LEU A 173 -13.26 6.34 -6.47
C LEU A 173 -12.50 6.28 -7.82
N GLY A 174 -12.75 7.24 -8.72
CA GLY A 174 -12.09 7.36 -10.02
C GLY A 174 -10.55 7.52 -9.98
N GLY A 175 -10.01 8.20 -8.97
CA GLY A 175 -8.57 8.37 -8.78
C GLY A 175 -7.88 7.09 -8.32
N VAL A 176 -8.55 6.32 -7.45
CA VAL A 176 -8.06 5.00 -7.00
C VAL A 176 -8.00 4.03 -8.19
N HIS A 177 -9.00 4.08 -9.08
CA HIS A 177 -9.03 3.24 -10.28
C HIS A 177 -7.90 3.52 -11.26
N ARG A 178 -7.67 4.80 -11.56
CA ARG A 178 -6.59 5.20 -12.46
C ARG A 178 -5.24 4.74 -11.93
N LYS A 179 -4.95 5.01 -10.65
CA LYS A 179 -3.69 4.61 -10.00
C LYS A 179 -3.53 3.10 -9.95
N THR A 180 -4.62 2.34 -9.75
CA THR A 180 -4.59 0.88 -9.80
C THR A 180 -4.22 0.37 -11.19
N ARG A 181 -4.82 0.91 -12.26
CA ARG A 181 -4.48 0.54 -13.64
C ARG A 181 -3.03 0.84 -14.00
N GLU A 182 -2.56 2.01 -13.60
CA GLU A 182 -1.15 2.41 -13.78
C GLU A 182 -0.21 1.50 -12.95
N THR A 183 -0.61 1.09 -11.75
CA THR A 183 0.15 0.14 -10.93
C THR A 183 0.22 -1.25 -11.55
N MET A 184 -0.88 -1.76 -12.12
CA MET A 184 -0.90 -3.02 -12.85
C MET A 184 0.13 -3.00 -13.98
N LEU A 185 0.14 -1.94 -14.79
CA LEU A 185 1.08 -1.75 -15.88
C LEU A 185 2.55 -1.83 -15.41
N LEU A 186 2.87 -1.20 -14.28
CA LEU A 186 4.19 -1.28 -13.67
C LEU A 186 4.56 -2.71 -13.25
N CYS A 187 3.63 -3.45 -12.65
CA CYS A 187 3.83 -4.86 -12.30
C CYS A 187 4.06 -5.73 -13.54
N GLU A 188 3.27 -5.55 -14.60
CA GLU A 188 3.45 -6.30 -15.85
C GLU A 188 4.82 -6.03 -16.47
N ALA A 189 5.24 -4.77 -16.50
CA ALA A 189 6.54 -4.39 -17.01
C ALA A 189 7.71 -4.92 -16.15
N ALA A 190 7.47 -5.17 -14.85
CA ALA A 190 8.42 -5.85 -13.97
C ALA A 190 8.43 -7.39 -14.12
N GLY A 191 7.62 -7.93 -15.03
CA GLY A 191 7.56 -9.35 -15.35
C GLY A 191 6.64 -10.15 -14.43
N PHE A 192 5.70 -9.51 -13.73
CA PHE A 192 4.61 -10.23 -13.07
C PHE A 192 3.61 -10.69 -14.13
N ASP A 193 3.38 -12.00 -14.19
CA ASP A 193 2.52 -12.66 -15.17
C ASP A 193 1.12 -12.99 -14.63
N VAL A 194 0.93 -12.90 -13.31
CA VAL A 194 -0.39 -12.93 -12.67
C VAL A 194 -0.59 -11.74 -11.75
N ILE A 195 -1.71 -11.03 -11.90
CA ILE A 195 -2.11 -9.92 -11.06
C ILE A 195 -3.44 -10.24 -10.39
N LEU A 196 -3.44 -10.35 -9.07
CA LEU A 196 -4.62 -10.52 -8.23
C LEU A 196 -5.05 -9.16 -7.70
N VAL A 197 -6.28 -8.75 -7.99
CA VAL A 197 -6.85 -7.47 -7.55
C VAL A 197 -7.94 -7.76 -6.51
N GLU A 198 -7.73 -7.32 -5.27
CA GLU A 198 -8.68 -7.50 -4.18
C GLU A 198 -9.48 -6.21 -3.94
N THR A 199 -10.81 -6.27 -4.00
CA THR A 199 -11.68 -5.15 -3.61
C THR A 199 -12.49 -5.41 -2.35
N VAL A 200 -12.89 -4.33 -1.67
CA VAL A 200 -13.88 -4.35 -0.58
C VAL A 200 -15.26 -3.98 -1.10
N GLY A 201 -16.27 -4.72 -0.63
CA GLY A 201 -17.66 -4.26 -0.59
C GLY A 201 -18.53 -4.70 -1.77
N VAL A 202 -19.79 -4.95 -1.44
CA VAL A 202 -20.91 -5.09 -2.37
C VAL A 202 -21.24 -3.70 -2.94
N GLY A 203 -20.96 -3.47 -4.23
CA GLY A 203 -21.13 -2.16 -4.85
C GLY A 203 -20.42 -2.02 -6.21
N GLN A 204 -20.29 -0.77 -6.69
CA GLN A 204 -19.71 -0.42 -8.00
C GLN A 204 -18.26 -0.94 -8.19
N SER A 205 -17.52 -1.21 -7.12
CA SER A 205 -16.18 -1.81 -7.14
C SER A 205 -16.12 -3.14 -7.88
N GLU A 206 -17.22 -3.90 -7.90
CA GLU A 206 -17.34 -5.14 -8.67
C GLU A 206 -17.28 -4.92 -10.18
N VAL A 207 -17.96 -3.87 -10.68
CA VAL A 207 -17.94 -3.48 -12.10
C VAL A 207 -16.54 -3.03 -12.50
N ILE A 208 -15.86 -2.33 -11.59
CA ILE A 208 -14.51 -1.81 -11.79
C ILE A 208 -13.49 -2.94 -11.90
N VAL A 209 -13.61 -3.96 -11.06
CA VAL A 209 -12.77 -5.16 -11.16
C VAL A 209 -13.03 -5.89 -12.47
N ARG A 210 -14.30 -6.01 -12.91
CA ARG A 210 -14.63 -6.57 -14.24
C ARG A 210 -13.96 -5.78 -15.37
N ASP A 211 -13.92 -4.45 -15.30
CA ASP A 211 -13.27 -3.61 -16.31
C ASP A 211 -11.73 -3.67 -16.30
N MET A 212 -11.14 -4.22 -15.24
CA MET A 212 -9.68 -4.29 -15.02
C MET A 212 -9.11 -5.70 -15.14
N SER A 213 -9.96 -6.72 -15.00
CA SER A 213 -9.60 -8.14 -14.98
C SER A 213 -10.16 -8.87 -16.20
N ILE A 214 -9.44 -9.88 -16.68
CA ILE A 214 -9.91 -10.73 -17.78
C ILE A 214 -10.89 -11.78 -17.23
N SER A 215 -10.77 -12.15 -15.95
CA SER A 215 -11.68 -13.05 -15.24
C SER A 215 -11.99 -12.50 -13.85
N SER A 216 -13.27 -12.52 -13.47
CA SER A 216 -13.76 -12.03 -12.18
C SER A 216 -14.46 -13.16 -11.42
N CYS A 217 -14.05 -13.41 -10.18
CA CYS A 217 -14.68 -14.41 -9.30
C CYS A 217 -15.52 -13.71 -8.23
N PHE A 218 -16.81 -14.06 -8.14
CA PHE A 218 -17.77 -13.50 -7.18
C PHE A 218 -18.13 -14.54 -6.14
N SER A 219 -17.92 -14.21 -4.86
CA SER A 219 -18.49 -14.96 -3.74
C SER A 219 -19.62 -14.13 -3.16
N TYR A 220 -20.87 -14.56 -3.41
CA TYR A 220 -22.06 -14.04 -2.76
C TYR A 220 -22.22 -14.68 -1.38
#